data_AF-A0A2S6A221-F1
#
_entry.id   AF-A0A2S6A221-F1
#
_cell.length_a   1.000
_cell.length_b   1.000
_cell.length_c   1.000
_cell.angle_alpha   90.00
_cell.angle_beta   90.00
_cell.angle_gamma   90.00
#
_symmetry.space_group_name_H-M   'P 1'
#
loop_
_entity.id
_entity.type
_entity.pdbx_description
1 polymer ?
#
loop_
_entity_poly.entity_id
_entity_poly.type
_entity_poly.pdbx_seq_one_letter_code
_entity_poly.pdbx_strand_id
1 'polypeptide(L)'
;MEKEPSQRKPRQRPTSALWNNLGVAVERAVARNRHCLAAAAAGLDDARQRPDIAEVAAYTPHGPVEPPLRQDRTAIRTRARFAQVHALLAEGKSIRAIGTELGLARGTARRFARAESPEELLVNNRTGYRVGLLDEFKPYLHQRWNEGCTNAARLFEEIAARGYRGQPNLVRAYLHPFRTTAHIPTPPPAPPSVRRVAGWILTNPVHLAPDDQRSLDAILAASPELDSLAGHVRAFASIMKELRGRDLEGWMSAVDADDQPALHSFVRGLRRDQDAVTAGLTLHWSSGTVEGHVNRIKMLKRQMFGRAKADLLRKRILLSS
;
A
#
# COMPACT_ATOMS: atom_id res chain seq x y z
N MET A 1 -30.06 65.32 -13.20
CA MET A 1 -29.02 64.81 -12.29
C MET A 1 -29.44 63.42 -11.85
N GLU A 2 -29.17 62.43 -12.68
CA GLU A 2 -29.62 61.05 -12.50
C GLU A 2 -28.43 60.23 -12.01
N LYS A 3 -28.56 59.63 -10.82
CA LYS A 3 -27.49 58.84 -10.19
C LYS A 3 -27.32 57.52 -10.94
N GLU A 4 -26.13 57.35 -11.50
CA GLU A 4 -25.64 56.12 -12.14
C GLU A 4 -25.68 54.93 -11.16
N PRO A 5 -26.24 53.77 -11.54
CA PRO A 5 -26.34 52.62 -10.64
C PRO A 5 -24.98 51.94 -10.47
N SER A 6 -24.58 51.78 -9.21
CA SER A 6 -23.35 51.11 -8.78
C SER A 6 -23.24 49.68 -9.35
N GLN A 7 -22.29 49.49 -10.27
CA GLN A 7 -21.95 48.19 -10.85
C GLN A 7 -21.39 47.26 -9.76
N ARG A 8 -22.20 46.28 -9.33
CA ARG A 8 -21.77 45.20 -8.43
C ARG A 8 -20.76 44.28 -9.16
N LYS A 9 -19.60 44.04 -8.53
CA LYS A 9 -18.55 43.13 -9.01
C LYS A 9 -19.07 41.69 -9.17
N PRO A 10 -18.68 40.94 -10.22
CA PRO A 10 -19.06 39.55 -10.39
C PRO A 10 -18.34 38.67 -9.34
N ARG A 11 -19.14 37.99 -8.50
CA ARG A 11 -18.71 37.07 -7.44
C ARG A 11 -18.36 35.69 -8.02
N GLN A 12 -17.47 34.96 -7.32
CA GLN A 12 -16.95 33.62 -7.64
C GLN A 12 -18.04 32.56 -7.74
N ARG A 13 -17.74 31.43 -8.42
CA ARG A 13 -18.58 30.22 -8.51
C ARG A 13 -19.18 29.92 -7.14
N PRO A 14 -20.51 30.01 -6.94
CA PRO A 14 -21.09 29.70 -5.65
C PRO A 14 -20.75 28.25 -5.28
N THR A 15 -21.08 27.27 -6.11
CA THR A 15 -20.91 25.84 -5.77
C THR A 15 -19.46 25.38 -5.59
N SER A 16 -18.53 25.76 -6.48
CA SER A 16 -17.12 25.34 -6.37
C SER A 16 -16.37 26.04 -5.24
N ALA A 17 -16.63 27.33 -5.00
CA ALA A 17 -16.02 28.02 -3.86
C ALA A 17 -16.62 27.56 -2.53
N LEU A 18 -17.93 27.27 -2.50
CA LEU A 18 -18.61 26.67 -1.35
C LEU A 18 -18.02 25.31 -0.99
N TRP A 19 -17.82 24.43 -1.97
CA TRP A 19 -17.22 23.12 -1.72
C TRP A 19 -15.77 23.21 -1.23
N ASN A 20 -14.98 24.13 -1.81
CA ASN A 20 -13.60 24.36 -1.35
C ASN A 20 -13.58 24.90 0.09
N ASN A 21 -14.46 25.83 0.43
CA ASN A 21 -14.56 26.39 1.78
C ASN A 21 -15.03 25.34 2.79
N LEU A 22 -15.97 24.47 2.41
CA LEU A 22 -16.36 23.32 3.21
C LEU A 22 -15.18 22.37 3.39
N GLY A 23 -14.40 22.10 2.35
CA GLY A 23 -13.21 21.25 2.44
C GLY A 23 -12.18 21.76 3.45
N VAL A 24 -11.95 23.08 3.50
CA VAL A 24 -11.09 23.70 4.53
C VAL A 24 -11.67 23.51 5.95
N ALA A 25 -12.99 23.58 6.11
CA ALA A 25 -13.64 23.32 7.40
C ALA A 25 -13.51 21.84 7.81
N VAL A 26 -13.70 20.91 6.88
CA VAL A 26 -13.53 19.46 7.10
C VAL A 26 -12.08 19.15 7.51
N GLU A 27 -11.08 19.70 6.80
CA GLU A 27 -9.67 19.51 7.15
C GLU A 27 -9.37 19.97 8.59
N ARG A 28 -9.95 21.10 9.03
CA ARG A 28 -9.80 21.58 10.42
C ARG A 28 -10.46 20.66 11.44
N ALA A 29 -11.64 20.14 11.14
CA ALA A 29 -12.34 19.21 12.02
C ALA A 29 -11.55 17.90 12.18
N VAL A 30 -11.07 17.34 11.06
CA VAL A 30 -10.21 16.14 11.07
C VAL A 30 -8.90 16.38 11.80
N ALA A 31 -8.29 17.58 11.65
CA ALA A 31 -7.07 17.93 12.39
C ALA A 31 -7.27 17.97 13.91
N ARG A 32 -8.43 18.46 14.37
CA ARG A 32 -8.81 18.45 15.80
C ARG A 32 -8.96 17.02 16.33
N ASN A 33 -9.51 16.14 15.50
CA ASN A 33 -9.73 14.73 15.82
C ASN A 33 -8.60 13.80 15.33
N ARG A 34 -7.38 14.35 15.18
CA ARG A 34 -6.20 13.58 14.74
C ARG A 34 -5.90 12.34 15.59
N HIS A 35 -6.27 12.37 16.87
CA HIS A 35 -6.04 11.28 17.81
C HIS A 35 -6.87 10.03 17.46
N CYS A 36 -8.05 10.21 16.84
CA CYS A 36 -8.90 9.12 16.37
C CYS A 36 -8.36 8.43 15.10
N LEU A 37 -7.44 9.07 14.37
CA LEU A 37 -6.94 8.55 13.09
C LEU A 37 -6.05 7.29 13.25
N ALA A 38 -5.51 7.07 14.46
CA ALA A 38 -4.77 5.86 14.78
C ALA A 38 -5.66 4.60 14.77
N ALA A 39 -6.97 4.73 15.03
CA ALA A 39 -7.91 3.61 15.01
C ALA A 39 -8.04 2.97 13.61
N ALA A 40 -7.87 3.76 12.54
CA ALA A 40 -7.88 3.27 11.15
C ALA A 40 -6.71 2.32 10.85
N ALA A 41 -5.55 2.58 11.44
CA ALA A 41 -4.34 1.79 11.22
C ALA A 41 -4.47 0.38 11.85
N ALA A 42 -5.27 0.24 12.90
CA ALA A 42 -5.54 -1.05 13.54
C ALA A 42 -6.52 -1.93 12.76
N GLY A 43 -7.39 -1.35 11.91
CA GLY A 43 -8.40 -2.07 11.11
C GLY A 43 -7.92 -2.57 9.75
N LEU A 44 -6.74 -2.13 9.30
CA LEU A 44 -6.11 -2.54 8.03
C LEU A 44 -5.22 -3.79 8.18
N ASP A 45 -5.17 -4.38 9.37
CA ASP A 45 -4.30 -5.50 9.73
C ASP A 45 -4.88 -6.86 9.28
N ASP A 46 -5.10 -7.02 7.97
CA ASP A 46 -5.18 -8.35 7.33
C ASP A 46 -3.78 -8.99 7.22
N ALA A 47 -2.72 -8.23 7.55
CA ALA A 47 -1.35 -8.70 7.60
C ALA A 47 -1.05 -9.57 8.83
N ARG A 48 -1.82 -9.44 9.92
CA ARG A 48 -1.63 -10.21 11.17
C ARG A 48 -1.87 -11.72 11.05
N GLN A 49 -2.37 -12.21 9.90
CA GLN A 49 -2.60 -13.64 9.67
C GLN A 49 -1.39 -14.40 9.08
N ARG A 50 -0.26 -13.75 8.74
CA ARG A 50 0.89 -14.49 8.17
C ARG A 50 1.81 -15.03 9.26
N PRO A 51 2.21 -16.32 9.19
CA PRO A 51 3.05 -16.95 10.19
C PRO A 51 4.44 -16.29 10.29
N ASP A 52 4.97 -16.23 11.51
CA ASP A 52 6.32 -15.72 11.81
C ASP A 52 7.39 -16.56 11.08
N ILE A 53 8.56 -16.01 10.77
CA ILE A 53 9.71 -16.76 10.26
C ILE A 53 10.06 -17.94 11.18
N ALA A 54 9.80 -17.87 12.49
CA ALA A 54 9.95 -18.99 13.41
C ALA A 54 8.95 -20.13 13.12
N GLU A 55 7.70 -19.80 12.83
CA GLU A 55 6.66 -20.75 12.44
C GLU A 55 6.94 -21.31 11.04
N VAL A 56 7.30 -20.45 10.08
CA VAL A 56 7.71 -20.89 8.75
C VAL A 56 8.99 -21.73 8.83
N ALA A 57 9.95 -21.41 9.69
CA ALA A 57 11.15 -22.23 9.90
C ALA A 57 10.83 -23.58 10.55
N ALA A 58 9.77 -23.67 11.38
CA ALA A 58 9.29 -24.94 11.92
C ALA A 58 8.68 -25.85 10.82
N TYR A 59 8.04 -25.26 9.81
CA TYR A 59 7.44 -26.01 8.68
C TYR A 59 8.34 -26.12 7.44
N THR A 60 9.42 -25.34 7.36
CA THR A 60 10.37 -25.41 6.24
C THR A 60 11.40 -26.49 6.58
N PRO A 61 11.41 -27.66 5.90
CA PRO A 61 12.31 -28.75 6.24
C PRO A 61 13.76 -28.30 6.08
N HIS A 62 14.44 -28.09 7.20
CA HIS A 62 15.85 -27.73 7.28
C HIS A 62 16.58 -28.72 8.18
N GLY A 63 16.61 -29.96 7.71
CA GLY A 63 17.44 -31.05 8.19
C GLY A 63 17.96 -31.85 7.00
N PRO A 64 18.78 -32.91 7.19
CA PRO A 64 19.04 -33.85 6.12
C PRO A 64 17.69 -34.36 5.62
N VAL A 65 17.32 -33.98 4.39
CA VAL A 65 16.21 -34.63 3.71
C VAL A 65 16.56 -36.11 3.68
N GLU A 66 15.73 -36.93 4.31
CA GLU A 66 15.98 -38.36 4.38
C GLU A 66 16.29 -38.88 2.97
N PRO A 67 17.25 -39.80 2.81
CA PRO A 67 17.60 -40.38 1.52
C PRO A 67 16.40 -40.67 0.59
N PRO A 68 15.25 -41.22 1.04
CA PRO A 68 14.07 -41.40 0.20
C PRO A 68 13.46 -40.11 -0.35
N LEU A 69 13.47 -39.01 0.40
CA LEU A 69 12.84 -37.74 0.04
C LEU A 69 13.75 -36.82 -0.80
N ARG A 70 15.04 -37.16 -0.97
CA ARG A 70 15.98 -36.32 -1.75
C ARG A 70 15.62 -36.30 -3.24
N GLN A 71 15.48 -35.10 -3.80
CA GLN A 71 15.24 -34.90 -5.25
C GLN A 71 16.38 -34.14 -5.95
N ASP A 72 17.52 -33.94 -5.28
CA ASP A 72 18.64 -33.24 -5.88
C ASP A 72 19.26 -34.03 -7.06
N ARG A 73 19.96 -33.33 -7.96
CA ARG A 73 20.59 -33.92 -9.15
C ARG A 73 21.51 -35.11 -8.82
N THR A 74 22.14 -35.12 -7.64
CA THR A 74 22.99 -36.22 -7.19
C THR A 74 22.15 -37.42 -6.79
N ALA A 75 21.06 -37.21 -6.05
CA ALA A 75 20.10 -38.27 -5.71
C ALA A 75 19.51 -38.93 -6.98
N ILE A 76 19.05 -38.12 -7.94
CA ILE A 76 18.51 -38.61 -9.22
C ILE A 76 19.55 -39.44 -9.97
N ARG A 77 20.79 -38.93 -10.10
CA ARG A 77 21.88 -39.63 -10.80
C ARG A 77 22.29 -40.93 -10.09
N THR A 78 22.33 -40.93 -8.76
CA THR A 78 22.67 -42.12 -7.97
C THR A 78 21.61 -43.19 -8.12
N ARG A 79 20.31 -42.85 -8.05
CA ARG A 79 19.21 -43.79 -8.29
C ARG A 79 19.24 -44.37 -9.70
N ALA A 80 19.41 -43.52 -10.72
CA ALA A 80 19.53 -43.97 -12.10
C ALA A 80 20.72 -44.92 -12.31
N ARG A 81 21.89 -44.59 -11.75
CA ARG A 81 23.09 -45.44 -11.84
C ARG A 81 22.95 -46.75 -11.06
N PHE A 82 22.28 -46.73 -9.92
CA PHE A 82 21.96 -47.94 -9.17
C PHE A 82 21.11 -48.89 -10.00
N ALA A 83 20.03 -48.39 -10.60
CA ALA A 83 19.17 -49.18 -11.47
C ALA A 83 19.94 -49.80 -12.65
N GLN A 84 20.81 -49.03 -13.30
CA GLN A 84 21.65 -49.52 -14.41
C GLN A 84 22.62 -50.62 -13.98
N VAL A 85 23.31 -50.45 -12.83
CA VAL A 85 24.24 -51.45 -12.32
C VAL A 85 23.51 -52.76 -11.95
N HIS A 86 22.36 -52.66 -11.28
CA HIS A 86 21.59 -53.83 -10.87
C HIS A 86 20.92 -54.56 -12.03
N ALA A 87 20.50 -53.86 -13.08
CA ALA A 87 20.02 -54.49 -14.32
C ALA A 87 21.11 -55.36 -14.96
N LEU A 88 22.34 -54.84 -15.07
CA LEU A 88 23.46 -55.59 -15.64
C LEU A 88 23.93 -56.75 -14.74
N LEU A 89 23.75 -56.64 -13.42
CA LEU A 89 24.00 -57.75 -12.49
C LEU A 89 22.97 -58.87 -12.67
N ALA A 90 21.70 -58.54 -12.89
CA ALA A 90 20.65 -59.52 -13.16
C ALA A 90 20.89 -60.29 -14.48
N GLU A 91 21.54 -59.65 -15.46
CA GLU A 91 22.05 -60.29 -16.69
C GLU A 91 23.28 -61.20 -16.46
N GLY A 92 23.80 -61.28 -15.23
CA GLY A 92 24.96 -62.10 -14.88
C GLY A 92 26.33 -61.48 -15.24
N LYS A 93 26.37 -60.19 -15.61
CA LYS A 93 27.63 -59.54 -15.97
C LYS A 93 28.54 -59.33 -14.76
N SER A 94 29.84 -59.55 -14.95
CA SER A 94 30.83 -59.30 -13.89
C SER A 94 30.99 -57.81 -13.59
N ILE A 95 31.38 -57.45 -12.36
CA ILE A 95 31.64 -56.06 -11.93
C ILE A 95 32.64 -55.34 -12.87
N ARG A 96 33.60 -56.08 -13.47
CA ARG A 96 34.56 -55.51 -14.43
C ARG A 96 33.86 -55.09 -15.72
N ALA A 97 32.99 -55.94 -16.27
CA ALA A 97 32.23 -55.66 -17.48
C ALA A 97 31.29 -54.46 -17.27
N ILE A 98 30.59 -54.42 -16.13
CA ILE A 98 29.72 -53.29 -15.73
C ILE A 98 30.50 -51.98 -15.67
N GLY A 99 31.70 -51.99 -15.08
CA GLY A 99 32.55 -50.81 -15.02
C GLY A 99 32.96 -50.30 -16.41
N THR A 100 33.30 -51.19 -17.34
CA THR A 100 33.64 -50.83 -18.71
C THR A 100 32.44 -50.31 -19.49
N GLU A 101 31.28 -50.95 -19.36
CA GLU A 101 30.05 -50.61 -20.11
C GLU A 101 29.44 -49.27 -19.65
N LEU A 102 29.44 -48.99 -18.34
CA LEU A 102 28.90 -47.75 -17.78
C LEU A 102 29.95 -46.63 -17.60
N GLY A 103 31.20 -46.86 -18.00
CA GLY A 103 32.31 -45.90 -17.81
C GLY A 103 32.59 -45.59 -16.33
N LEU A 104 32.43 -46.57 -15.44
CA LEU A 104 32.63 -46.42 -14.00
C LEU A 104 33.97 -47.03 -13.56
N ALA A 105 34.68 -46.33 -12.68
CA ALA A 105 35.83 -46.89 -12.00
C ALA A 105 35.43 -48.17 -11.23
N ARG A 106 36.32 -49.18 -11.22
CA ARG A 106 36.06 -50.50 -10.59
C ARG A 106 35.58 -50.39 -9.13
N GLY A 107 36.13 -49.46 -8.36
CA GLY A 107 35.72 -49.22 -6.97
C GLY A 107 34.29 -48.67 -6.86
N THR A 108 33.88 -47.81 -7.79
CA THR A 108 32.52 -47.27 -7.87
C THR A 108 31.53 -48.33 -8.33
N ALA A 109 31.83 -49.08 -9.39
CA ALA A 109 30.96 -50.18 -9.84
C ALA A 109 30.74 -51.21 -8.73
N ARG A 110 31.80 -51.57 -7.99
CA ARG A 110 31.71 -52.46 -6.82
C ARG A 110 30.87 -51.87 -5.69
N ARG A 111 30.99 -50.56 -5.42
CA ARG A 111 30.20 -49.88 -4.39
C ARG A 111 28.70 -49.90 -4.71
N PHE A 112 28.34 -49.64 -5.97
CA PHE A 112 26.94 -49.69 -6.41
C PHE A 112 26.40 -51.12 -6.42
N ALA A 113 27.20 -52.09 -6.84
CA ALA A 113 26.81 -53.50 -6.88
C ALA A 113 26.55 -54.13 -5.50
N ARG A 114 27.22 -53.63 -4.45
CA ARG A 114 27.09 -54.14 -3.08
C ARG A 114 26.00 -53.45 -2.26
N ALA A 115 25.54 -52.29 -2.70
CA ALA A 115 24.48 -51.58 -1.99
C ALA A 115 23.14 -52.29 -2.22
N GLU A 116 22.38 -52.47 -1.15
CA GLU A 116 21.04 -53.10 -1.20
C GLU A 116 19.99 -52.11 -1.70
N SER A 117 20.22 -50.80 -1.51
CA SER A 117 19.35 -49.74 -1.97
C SER A 117 20.11 -48.51 -2.48
N PRO A 118 19.52 -47.72 -3.39
CA PRO A 118 20.06 -46.40 -3.74
C PRO A 118 20.20 -45.48 -2.53
N GLU A 119 19.33 -45.63 -1.54
CA GLU A 119 19.26 -44.81 -0.33
C GLU A 119 20.51 -45.00 0.54
N GLU A 120 21.03 -46.23 0.65
CA GLU A 120 22.29 -46.56 1.32
C GLU A 120 23.48 -45.77 0.72
N LEU A 121 23.50 -45.62 -0.61
CA LEU A 121 24.53 -44.86 -1.32
C LEU A 121 24.43 -43.34 -1.10
N LEU A 122 23.28 -42.86 -0.63
CA LEU A 122 22.98 -41.45 -0.37
C LEU A 122 23.23 -41.04 1.09
N VAL A 123 23.40 -41.99 2.02
CA VAL A 123 23.72 -41.74 3.43
C VAL A 123 25.09 -41.10 3.60
N ASN A 124 26.09 -41.54 2.82
CA ASN A 124 27.51 -41.21 3.06
C ASN A 124 28.14 -40.20 2.08
N ASN A 125 27.37 -39.59 1.18
CA ASN A 125 27.93 -38.54 0.36
C ASN A 125 27.99 -37.25 1.18
N ARG A 126 29.22 -36.81 1.49
CA ARG A 126 29.65 -35.56 2.19
C ARG A 126 29.00 -34.24 1.70
N THR A 127 28.01 -34.34 0.81
CA THR A 127 27.13 -33.31 0.30
C THR A 127 25.82 -33.20 1.09
N GLY A 128 25.55 -34.11 2.02
CA GLY A 128 24.50 -33.97 3.04
C GLY A 128 25.05 -33.25 4.26
N TYR A 129 24.81 -31.93 4.32
CA TYR A 129 24.91 -31.07 5.50
C TYR A 129 26.16 -31.23 6.40
N ARG A 130 27.14 -30.31 6.24
CA ARG A 130 28.02 -29.99 7.38
C ARG A 130 27.10 -29.45 8.47
N VAL A 131 27.08 -30.10 9.63
CA VAL A 131 26.40 -29.64 10.84
C VAL A 131 26.78 -28.18 11.10
N GLY A 132 25.86 -27.29 10.71
CA GLY A 132 25.38 -26.20 11.54
C GLY A 132 26.21 -24.93 11.76
N LEU A 133 27.19 -24.57 10.92
CA LEU A 133 27.85 -23.26 11.09
C LEU A 133 26.86 -22.08 11.05
N LEU A 134 25.71 -22.26 10.38
CA LEU A 134 24.63 -21.27 10.33
C LEU A 134 23.61 -21.46 11.46
N ASP A 135 23.52 -22.64 12.08
CA ASP A 135 22.46 -22.97 13.05
C ASP A 135 22.53 -22.08 14.29
N GLU A 136 23.74 -21.79 14.78
CA GLU A 136 23.99 -20.86 15.87
C GLU A 136 23.49 -19.43 15.58
N PHE A 137 23.49 -19.03 14.31
CA PHE A 137 23.10 -17.69 13.88
C PHE A 137 21.63 -17.60 13.42
N LYS A 138 20.91 -18.73 13.31
CA LYS A 138 19.49 -18.74 12.91
C LYS A 138 18.60 -17.87 13.82
N PRO A 139 18.69 -17.94 15.17
CA PRO A 139 17.86 -17.10 16.04
C PRO A 139 18.09 -15.61 15.79
N TYR A 140 19.34 -15.21 15.56
CA TYR A 140 19.67 -13.82 15.25
C TYR A 140 19.13 -13.39 13.88
N LEU A 141 19.24 -14.27 12.87
CA LEU A 141 18.67 -14.01 11.55
C LEU A 141 17.14 -13.87 11.61
N HIS A 142 16.46 -14.70 12.42
CA HIS A 142 15.01 -14.58 12.66
C HIS A 142 14.65 -13.25 13.30
N GLN A 143 15.35 -12.87 14.38
CA GLN A 143 15.13 -11.59 15.04
C GLN A 143 15.28 -10.41 14.07
N ARG A 144 16.39 -10.34 13.32
CA ARG A 144 16.64 -9.23 12.38
C ARG A 144 15.67 -9.22 11.21
N TRP A 145 15.23 -10.39 10.77
CA TRP A 145 14.17 -10.51 9.77
C TRP A 145 12.86 -9.91 10.28
N ASN A 146 12.51 -10.20 11.53
CA ASN A 146 11.32 -9.69 12.19
C ASN A 146 11.41 -8.18 12.49
N GLU A 147 12.61 -7.64 12.63
CA GLU A 147 12.85 -6.20 12.69
C GLU A 147 12.79 -5.52 11.30
N GLY A 148 12.44 -6.26 10.23
CA GLY A 148 12.27 -5.74 8.87
C GLY A 148 13.55 -5.73 8.02
N CYS A 149 14.67 -6.28 8.51
CA CYS A 149 15.90 -6.37 7.73
C CYS A 149 15.89 -7.60 6.82
N THR A 150 15.54 -7.41 5.53
CA THR A 150 15.44 -8.51 4.54
C THR A 150 16.64 -8.60 3.58
N ASN A 151 17.64 -7.74 3.77
CA ASN A 151 18.86 -7.72 2.96
C ASN A 151 19.85 -8.79 3.45
N ALA A 152 19.92 -9.90 2.72
CA ALA A 152 20.80 -11.02 3.02
C ALA A 152 22.31 -10.67 3.02
N ALA A 153 22.75 -9.65 2.26
CA ALA A 153 24.15 -9.21 2.29
C ALA A 153 24.48 -8.49 3.61
N ARG A 154 23.58 -7.60 4.04
CA ARG A 154 23.68 -6.92 5.33
C ARG A 154 23.63 -7.91 6.49
N LEU A 155 22.70 -8.87 6.46
CA LEU A 155 22.61 -9.92 7.47
C LEU A 155 23.87 -10.79 7.51
N PHE A 156 24.48 -11.08 6.36
CA PHE A 156 25.76 -11.78 6.29
C PHE A 156 26.89 -10.99 6.97
N GLU A 157 27.01 -9.68 6.69
CA GLU A 157 28.00 -8.83 7.36
C GLU A 157 27.79 -8.78 8.88
N GLU A 158 26.53 -8.68 9.33
CA GLU A 158 26.16 -8.65 10.74
C GLU A 158 26.48 -9.96 11.48
N ILE A 159 26.34 -11.13 10.83
CA ILE A 159 26.74 -12.42 11.44
C ILE A 159 28.24 -12.67 11.30
N ALA A 160 28.89 -12.18 10.23
CA ALA A 160 30.34 -12.30 10.04
C ALA A 160 31.09 -11.51 11.12
N ALA A 161 30.61 -10.32 11.48
CA ALA A 161 31.11 -9.55 12.61
C ALA A 161 30.93 -10.26 13.97
N ARG A 162 29.94 -11.16 14.07
CA ARG A 162 29.67 -12.00 15.25
C ARG A 162 30.41 -13.35 15.23
N GLY A 163 31.33 -13.55 14.28
CA GLY A 163 32.18 -14.75 14.22
C GLY A 163 31.73 -15.82 13.23
N TYR A 164 30.71 -15.57 12.40
CA TYR A 164 30.33 -16.49 11.34
C TYR A 164 31.45 -16.61 10.28
N ARG A 165 31.96 -17.82 10.08
CA ARG A 165 33.04 -18.12 9.12
C ARG A 165 32.56 -18.77 7.82
N GLY A 166 31.25 -18.80 7.60
CA GLY A 166 30.65 -19.47 6.45
C GLY A 166 30.57 -18.57 5.22
N GLN A 167 30.06 -19.13 4.13
CA GLN A 167 29.93 -18.42 2.86
C GLN A 167 28.63 -17.59 2.80
N PRO A 168 28.63 -16.43 2.12
CA PRO A 168 27.43 -15.58 1.96
C PRO A 168 26.27 -16.31 1.28
N ASN A 169 26.58 -17.24 0.37
CA ASN A 169 25.56 -18.00 -0.37
C ASN A 169 24.75 -18.93 0.53
N LEU A 170 25.31 -19.39 1.65
CA LEU A 170 24.58 -20.24 2.60
C LEU A 170 23.49 -19.43 3.32
N VAL A 171 23.79 -18.18 3.70
CA VAL A 171 22.83 -17.24 4.29
C VAL A 171 21.74 -16.88 3.26
N ARG A 172 22.13 -16.59 2.02
CA ARG A 172 21.16 -16.29 0.95
C ARG A 172 20.23 -17.48 0.67
N ALA A 173 20.78 -18.68 0.59
CA ALA A 173 19.99 -19.90 0.37
C ALA A 173 19.03 -20.17 1.54
N TYR A 174 19.48 -19.94 2.77
CA TYR A 174 18.64 -20.06 3.96
C TYR A 174 17.51 -19.02 3.99
N LEU A 175 17.80 -17.78 3.62
CA LEU A 175 16.81 -16.69 3.66
C LEU A 175 15.86 -16.66 2.46
N HIS A 176 16.19 -17.37 1.37
CA HIS A 176 15.43 -17.34 0.13
C HIS A 176 13.97 -17.82 0.30
N PRO A 177 13.67 -18.95 0.96
CA PRO A 177 12.29 -19.39 1.17
C PRO A 177 11.45 -18.35 1.92
N PHE A 178 12.03 -17.74 2.96
CA PHE A 178 11.34 -16.76 3.81
C PHE A 178 10.98 -15.47 3.09
N ARG A 179 11.60 -15.13 1.95
CA ARG A 179 11.20 -13.97 1.12
C ARG A 179 9.82 -14.14 0.50
N THR A 180 9.43 -15.37 0.23
CA THR A 180 8.16 -15.70 -0.42
C THR A 180 7.10 -16.16 0.59
N THR A 181 7.51 -16.77 1.71
CA THR A 181 6.58 -17.39 2.67
C THR A 181 6.48 -16.68 4.02
N ALA A 182 7.51 -15.97 4.50
CA ALA A 182 7.46 -15.33 5.82
C ALA A 182 6.95 -13.88 5.75
N HIS A 183 6.18 -13.48 6.77
CA HIS A 183 5.82 -12.10 6.97
C HIS A 183 7.10 -11.27 7.16
N ILE A 184 7.33 -10.26 6.32
CA ILE A 184 8.24 -9.17 6.67
C ILE A 184 7.41 -8.28 7.57
N PRO A 185 7.69 -8.12 8.89
CA PRO A 185 6.94 -7.18 9.71
C PRO A 185 7.21 -5.81 9.12
N THR A 186 6.27 -5.37 8.30
CA THR A 186 6.29 -4.04 7.75
C THR A 186 5.85 -3.19 8.93
N PRO A 187 6.59 -2.11 9.28
CA PRO A 187 6.14 -1.23 10.34
C PRO A 187 4.67 -0.88 10.09
N PRO A 188 3.82 -0.86 11.15
CA PRO A 188 2.39 -0.67 10.98
C PRO A 188 2.18 0.57 10.09
N PRO A 189 1.33 0.47 9.05
CA PRO A 189 1.15 1.57 8.12
C PRO A 189 0.82 2.82 8.92
N ALA A 190 1.57 3.90 8.65
CA ALA A 190 1.36 5.16 9.33
C ALA A 190 -0.13 5.54 9.19
N PRO A 191 -0.76 6.07 10.26
CA PRO A 191 -2.16 6.45 10.20
C PRO A 191 -2.38 7.41 9.03
N PRO A 192 -3.56 7.34 8.38
CA PRO A 192 -3.86 8.20 7.24
C PRO A 192 -3.74 9.67 7.65
N SER A 193 -3.17 10.49 6.76
CA SER A 193 -3.00 11.91 7.03
C SER A 193 -4.36 12.62 7.11
N VAL A 194 -4.42 13.73 7.86
CA VAL A 194 -5.61 14.58 7.99
C VAL A 194 -6.21 14.91 6.62
N ARG A 195 -5.36 15.29 5.66
CA ARG A 195 -5.78 15.65 4.31
C ARG A 195 -6.36 14.46 3.54
N ARG A 196 -5.81 13.25 3.76
CA ARG A 196 -6.33 12.03 3.13
C ARG A 196 -7.73 11.71 3.65
N VAL A 197 -7.92 11.76 4.97
CA VAL A 197 -9.23 11.50 5.60
C VAL A 197 -10.26 12.57 5.24
N ALA A 198 -9.88 13.85 5.22
CA ALA A 198 -10.74 14.93 4.74
C ALA A 198 -11.12 14.71 3.26
N GLY A 199 -10.16 14.27 2.43
CA GLY A 199 -10.43 13.88 1.05
C GLY A 199 -11.43 12.73 0.94
N TRP A 200 -11.33 11.70 1.78
CA TRP A 200 -12.31 10.61 1.84
C TRP A 200 -13.71 11.09 2.21
N ILE A 201 -13.84 11.95 3.23
CA ILE A 201 -15.13 12.53 3.66
C ILE A 201 -15.78 13.37 2.54
N LEU A 202 -14.96 14.09 1.76
CA LEU A 202 -15.42 14.91 0.62
C LEU A 202 -15.62 14.08 -0.66
N THR A 203 -15.25 12.80 -0.68
CA THR A 203 -15.40 11.96 -1.86
C THR A 203 -16.73 11.20 -1.78
N ASN A 204 -17.41 11.03 -2.91
CA ASN A 204 -18.58 10.17 -2.96
C ASN A 204 -18.15 8.73 -2.61
N PRO A 205 -18.78 8.06 -1.62
CA PRO A 205 -18.41 6.71 -1.19
C PRO A 205 -18.31 5.70 -2.33
N VAL A 206 -19.13 5.84 -3.38
CA VAL A 206 -19.13 4.95 -4.56
C VAL A 206 -17.81 5.02 -5.36
N HIS A 207 -17.06 6.10 -5.24
CA HIS A 207 -15.79 6.30 -5.93
C HIS A 207 -14.57 6.03 -5.05
N LEU A 208 -14.78 5.63 -3.80
CA LEU A 208 -13.70 5.34 -2.87
C LEU A 208 -13.22 3.90 -3.06
N ALA A 209 -11.91 3.69 -3.03
CA ALA A 209 -11.35 2.34 -3.09
C ALA A 209 -11.85 1.52 -1.87
N PRO A 210 -12.09 0.20 -2.00
CA PRO A 210 -12.64 -0.61 -0.89
C PRO A 210 -11.81 -0.52 0.40
N ASP A 211 -10.49 -0.44 0.29
CA ASP A 211 -9.59 -0.34 1.45
C ASP A 211 -9.67 1.04 2.13
N ASP A 212 -9.80 2.11 1.34
CA ASP A 212 -9.99 3.46 1.85
C ASP A 212 -11.38 3.60 2.50
N GLN A 213 -12.41 2.95 1.95
CA GLN A 213 -13.76 2.92 2.51
C GLN A 213 -13.77 2.19 3.87
N ARG A 214 -13.16 1.00 3.96
CA ARG A 214 -13.02 0.28 5.24
C ARG A 214 -12.28 1.11 6.29
N SER A 215 -11.22 1.81 5.87
CA SER A 215 -10.45 2.70 6.75
C SER A 215 -11.28 3.87 7.25
N LEU A 216 -12.06 4.50 6.36
CA LEU A 216 -12.96 5.58 6.71
C LEU A 216 -14.03 5.09 7.70
N ASP A 217 -14.66 3.95 7.45
CA ASP A 217 -15.70 3.38 8.31
C ASP A 217 -15.17 3.10 9.72
N ALA A 218 -13.95 2.58 9.85
CA ALA A 218 -13.29 2.39 11.14
C ALA A 218 -13.04 3.71 11.89
N ILE A 219 -12.67 4.79 11.17
CA ILE A 219 -12.47 6.12 11.77
C ILE A 219 -13.80 6.71 12.25
N LEU A 220 -14.86 6.61 11.44
CA LEU A 220 -16.17 7.16 11.78
C LEU A 220 -16.78 6.39 12.97
N ALA A 221 -16.63 5.07 13.02
CA ALA A 221 -17.06 4.26 14.16
C ALA A 221 -16.32 4.61 15.46
N ALA A 222 -15.05 5.03 15.37
CA ALA A 222 -14.25 5.41 16.53
C ALA A 222 -14.50 6.85 17.01
N SER A 223 -15.13 7.72 16.20
CA SER A 223 -15.32 9.13 16.51
C SER A 223 -16.71 9.62 16.09
N PRO A 224 -17.67 9.72 17.04
CA PRO A 224 -19.01 10.26 16.77
C PRO A 224 -18.99 11.67 16.15
N GLU A 225 -17.99 12.48 16.53
CA GLU A 225 -17.79 13.82 15.97
C GLU A 225 -17.46 13.78 14.47
N LEU A 226 -16.61 12.83 14.02
CA LEU A 226 -16.29 12.68 12.60
C LEU A 226 -17.44 12.05 11.82
N ASP A 227 -18.23 11.17 12.45
CA ASP A 227 -19.44 10.60 11.83
C ASP A 227 -20.51 11.66 11.57
N SER A 228 -20.82 12.49 12.58
CA SER A 228 -21.71 13.65 12.42
C SER A 228 -21.20 14.60 11.32
N LEU A 229 -19.90 14.92 11.32
CA LEU A 229 -19.27 15.74 10.27
C LEU A 229 -19.47 15.14 8.87
N ALA A 230 -19.23 13.83 8.70
CA ALA A 230 -19.42 13.14 7.43
C ALA A 230 -20.89 13.17 6.99
N GLY A 231 -21.84 13.03 7.93
CA GLY A 231 -23.26 13.20 7.71
C GLY A 231 -23.60 14.59 7.16
N HIS A 232 -23.13 15.65 7.81
CA HIS A 232 -23.34 17.04 7.37
C HIS A 232 -22.76 17.32 5.99
N VAL A 233 -21.56 16.80 5.70
CA VAL A 233 -20.92 16.95 4.38
C VAL A 233 -21.73 16.25 3.29
N ARG A 234 -22.19 15.01 3.54
CA ARG A 234 -23.03 14.26 2.59
C ARG A 234 -24.37 14.96 2.34
N ALA A 235 -25.00 15.49 3.39
CA ALA A 235 -26.25 16.26 3.27
C ALA A 235 -26.05 17.52 2.42
N PHE A 236 -24.98 18.29 2.68
CA PHE A 236 -24.66 19.47 1.87
C PHE A 236 -24.34 19.13 0.42
N ALA A 237 -23.61 18.03 0.18
CA ALA A 237 -23.31 17.55 -1.17
C ALA A 237 -24.59 17.23 -1.96
N SER A 238 -25.59 16.62 -1.32
CA SER A 238 -26.89 16.35 -1.95
C SER A 238 -27.65 17.65 -2.26
N ILE A 239 -27.66 18.63 -1.34
CA ILE A 239 -28.24 19.96 -1.60
C ILE A 239 -27.62 20.60 -2.84
N MET A 240 -26.29 20.57 -2.95
CA MET A 240 -25.59 21.12 -4.12
C MET A 240 -25.86 20.35 -5.41
N LYS A 241 -25.85 19.00 -5.35
CA LYS A 241 -26.01 18.13 -6.52
C LYS A 241 -27.43 18.21 -7.10
N GLU A 242 -28.43 18.31 -6.23
CA GLU A 242 -29.85 18.30 -6.60
C GLU A 242 -30.45 19.71 -6.68
N LEU A 243 -29.62 20.75 -6.50
CA LEU A 243 -30.03 22.16 -6.51
C LEU A 243 -31.21 22.44 -5.57
N ARG A 244 -31.11 21.94 -4.34
CA ARG A 244 -32.14 22.07 -3.29
C ARG A 244 -31.88 23.23 -2.35
N GLY A 245 -31.63 24.43 -2.88
CA GLY A 245 -31.29 25.60 -2.06
C GLY A 245 -32.28 25.92 -0.92
N ARG A 246 -33.57 25.56 -1.08
CA ARG A 246 -34.58 25.66 -0.01
C ARG A 246 -34.26 24.86 1.26
N ASP A 247 -33.49 23.78 1.15
CA ASP A 247 -33.13 22.90 2.26
C ASP A 247 -31.92 23.45 3.05
N LEU A 248 -31.29 24.53 2.56
CA LEU A 248 -30.07 25.12 3.14
C LEU A 248 -30.26 25.59 4.58
N GLU A 249 -31.37 26.24 4.89
CA GLU A 249 -31.63 26.76 6.24
C GLU A 249 -31.79 25.62 7.26
N GLY A 250 -32.48 24.54 6.87
CA GLY A 250 -32.62 23.34 7.69
C GLY A 250 -31.26 22.68 7.94
N TRP A 251 -30.44 22.57 6.91
CA TRP A 251 -29.08 22.04 7.04
C TRP A 251 -28.19 22.92 7.95
N MET A 252 -28.22 24.25 7.79
CA MET A 252 -27.45 25.16 8.65
C MET A 252 -27.88 25.04 10.12
N SER A 253 -29.19 24.92 10.38
CA SER A 253 -29.72 24.74 11.72
C SER A 253 -29.32 23.40 12.35
N ALA A 254 -29.25 22.33 11.55
CA ALA A 254 -28.77 21.04 12.01
C ALA A 254 -27.27 21.08 12.37
N VAL A 255 -26.45 21.78 11.58
CA VAL A 255 -25.02 21.99 11.89
C VAL A 255 -24.84 22.83 13.16
N ASP A 256 -25.67 23.85 13.37
CA ASP A 256 -25.61 24.70 14.57
C ASP A 256 -26.06 23.95 15.84
N ALA A 257 -26.89 22.91 15.71
CA ALA A 257 -27.33 22.07 16.83
C ALA A 257 -26.28 21.03 17.27
N ASP A 258 -25.41 20.60 16.36
CA ASP A 258 -24.32 19.66 16.64
C ASP A 258 -23.05 20.41 17.11
N ASP A 259 -22.19 19.70 17.85
CA ASP A 259 -20.87 20.21 18.26
C ASP A 259 -19.86 20.10 17.09
N GLN A 260 -20.02 20.97 16.08
CA GLN A 260 -19.14 21.05 14.92
C GLN A 260 -18.49 22.44 14.78
N PRO A 261 -17.53 22.82 15.64
CA PRO A 261 -16.96 24.18 15.66
C PRO A 261 -16.30 24.61 14.34
N ALA A 262 -15.74 23.65 13.60
CA ALA A 262 -15.15 23.91 12.30
C ALA A 262 -16.21 24.28 11.25
N LEU A 263 -17.39 23.63 11.29
CA LEU A 263 -18.50 23.94 10.40
C LEU A 263 -19.27 25.19 10.82
N HIS A 264 -19.37 25.52 12.12
CA HIS A 264 -20.05 26.74 12.57
C HIS A 264 -19.48 28.02 11.94
N SER A 265 -18.16 28.06 11.72
CA SER A 265 -17.53 29.19 11.03
C SER A 265 -17.90 29.27 9.54
N PHE A 266 -18.08 28.11 8.89
CA PHE A 266 -18.58 28.04 7.52
C PHE A 266 -20.05 28.47 7.44
N VAL A 267 -20.91 27.96 8.33
CA VAL A 267 -22.34 28.33 8.44
C VAL A 267 -22.52 29.82 8.68
N ARG A 268 -21.76 30.43 9.60
CA ARG A 268 -21.78 31.89 9.80
C ARG A 268 -21.44 32.67 8.53
N GLY A 269 -20.56 32.13 7.69
CA GLY A 269 -20.25 32.70 6.37
C GLY A 269 -21.44 32.60 5.41
N LEU A 270 -22.10 31.43 5.37
CA LEU A 270 -23.27 31.19 4.54
C LEU A 270 -24.44 32.11 4.91
N ARG A 271 -24.74 32.25 6.21
CA ARG A 271 -25.84 33.11 6.71
C ARG A 271 -25.69 34.57 6.28
N ARG A 272 -24.46 35.08 6.15
CA ARG A 272 -24.20 36.46 5.68
C ARG A 272 -24.56 36.68 4.21
N ASP A 273 -24.48 35.64 3.40
CA ASP A 273 -24.76 35.68 1.96
C ASP A 273 -25.93 34.73 1.59
N GLN A 274 -26.86 34.50 2.52
CA GLN A 274 -27.87 33.44 2.44
C GLN A 274 -28.72 33.49 1.17
N ASP A 275 -29.24 34.66 0.79
CA ASP A 275 -30.04 34.80 -0.43
C ASP A 275 -29.24 34.42 -1.68
N ALA A 276 -27.98 34.86 -1.73
CA ALA A 276 -27.08 34.59 -2.84
C ALA A 276 -26.68 33.12 -2.92
N VAL A 277 -26.41 32.49 -1.78
CA VAL A 277 -26.10 31.06 -1.71
C VAL A 277 -27.33 30.23 -2.08
N THR A 278 -28.50 30.56 -1.53
CA THR A 278 -29.77 29.88 -1.82
C THR A 278 -30.08 29.94 -3.32
N ALA A 279 -29.95 31.12 -3.94
CA ALA A 279 -30.11 31.28 -5.38
C ALA A 279 -29.07 30.45 -6.15
N GLY A 280 -27.80 30.47 -5.73
CA GLY A 280 -26.72 29.69 -6.34
C GLY A 280 -26.87 28.17 -6.19
N LEU A 281 -27.65 27.72 -5.20
CA LEU A 281 -28.01 26.32 -4.97
C LEU A 281 -29.39 25.95 -5.51
N THR A 282 -30.10 26.85 -6.20
CA THR A 282 -31.45 26.59 -6.75
C THR A 282 -31.50 26.77 -8.26
N LEU A 283 -30.79 27.77 -8.79
CA LEU A 283 -30.80 28.09 -10.21
C LEU A 283 -29.82 27.19 -10.98
N HIS A 284 -30.23 26.73 -12.16
CA HIS A 284 -29.40 25.92 -13.06
C HIS A 284 -28.35 26.74 -13.84
N TRP A 285 -28.43 28.08 -13.77
CA TRP A 285 -27.51 28.98 -14.45
C TRP A 285 -26.22 29.14 -13.64
N SER A 286 -25.08 28.79 -14.24
CA SER A 286 -23.77 29.00 -13.65
C SER A 286 -23.04 30.19 -14.29
N SER A 287 -22.38 31.01 -13.47
CA SER A 287 -21.47 32.07 -13.91
C SER A 287 -20.11 31.55 -14.40
N GLY A 288 -19.93 30.22 -14.52
CA GLY A 288 -18.62 29.59 -14.72
C GLY A 288 -17.87 30.02 -15.98
N THR A 289 -18.57 30.13 -17.11
CA THR A 289 -18.00 30.60 -18.39
C THR A 289 -17.61 32.08 -18.32
N VAL A 290 -18.47 32.90 -17.71
CA VAL A 290 -18.22 34.35 -17.53
C VAL A 290 -17.04 34.57 -16.58
N GLU A 291 -16.92 33.77 -15.52
CA GLU A 291 -15.80 33.82 -14.59
C GLU A 291 -14.48 33.38 -15.20
N GLY A 292 -14.49 32.35 -16.05
CA GLY A 292 -13.32 31.94 -16.82
C GLY A 292 -12.77 33.09 -17.65
N HIS A 293 -13.67 33.81 -18.35
CA HIS A 293 -13.32 35.02 -19.09
C HIS A 293 -12.80 36.14 -18.16
N VAL A 294 -13.45 36.40 -17.03
CA VAL A 294 -13.02 37.42 -16.05
C VAL A 294 -11.65 37.08 -15.46
N ASN A 295 -11.37 35.82 -15.14
CA ASN A 295 -10.09 35.39 -14.58
C ASN A 295 -8.98 35.43 -15.63
N ARG A 296 -9.25 35.02 -16.88
CA ARG A 296 -8.32 35.21 -18.00
C ARG A 296 -7.99 36.68 -18.22
N ILE A 297 -9.00 37.55 -18.17
CA ILE A 297 -8.84 39.01 -18.23
C ILE A 297 -7.99 39.53 -17.07
N LYS A 298 -8.27 39.12 -15.83
CA LYS A 298 -7.49 39.50 -14.64
C LYS A 298 -6.04 39.02 -14.74
N MET A 299 -5.81 37.81 -15.24
CA MET A 299 -4.47 37.25 -15.45
C MET A 299 -3.70 38.08 -16.48
N LEU A 300 -4.29 38.37 -17.64
CA LEU A 300 -3.67 39.23 -18.67
C LEU A 300 -3.35 40.62 -18.11
N LYS A 301 -4.26 41.21 -17.34
CA LYS A 301 -4.04 42.50 -16.68
C LYS A 301 -2.90 42.43 -15.65
N ARG A 302 -2.77 41.33 -14.89
CA ARG A 302 -1.68 41.09 -13.92
C ARG A 302 -0.32 40.90 -14.59
N GLN A 303 -0.26 40.16 -15.70
CA GLN A 303 0.95 40.01 -16.52
C GLN A 303 1.45 41.37 -17.06
N MET A 304 0.53 42.33 -17.23
CA MET A 304 0.84 43.69 -17.67
C MET A 304 0.96 44.69 -16.51
N PHE A 305 1.20 44.19 -15.28
CA PHE A 305 1.37 45.01 -14.07
C PHE A 305 0.21 46.00 -13.83
N GLY A 306 -1.02 45.63 -14.20
CA GLY A 306 -2.20 46.47 -14.04
C GLY A 306 -2.39 47.56 -15.10
N ARG A 307 -1.45 47.75 -16.03
CA ARG A 307 -1.40 48.89 -16.98
C ARG A 307 -2.24 48.69 -18.26
N ALA A 308 -2.98 47.59 -18.36
CA ALA A 308 -3.81 47.32 -19.53
C ALA A 308 -5.15 48.08 -19.47
N LYS A 309 -5.23 49.21 -20.19
CA LYS A 309 -6.50 49.91 -20.50
C LYS A 309 -7.34 49.08 -21.48
N ALA A 310 -8.64 49.36 -21.57
CA ALA A 310 -9.62 48.51 -22.27
C ALA A 310 -9.20 48.14 -23.70
N ASP A 311 -8.71 49.10 -24.49
CA ASP A 311 -8.30 48.86 -25.89
C ASP A 311 -7.09 47.92 -26.00
N LEU A 312 -6.11 48.08 -25.11
CA LEU A 312 -4.92 47.23 -25.05
C LEU A 312 -5.26 45.81 -24.58
N LEU A 313 -6.19 45.72 -23.63
CA LEU A 313 -6.70 44.45 -23.14
C LEU A 313 -7.47 43.69 -24.23
N ARG A 314 -8.32 44.40 -25.00
CA ARG A 314 -9.05 43.84 -26.15
C ARG A 314 -8.10 43.29 -27.22
N LYS A 315 -7.08 44.05 -27.61
CA LYS A 315 -6.06 43.60 -28.58
C LYS A 315 -5.34 42.34 -28.11
N ARG A 316 -4.99 42.25 -26.82
CA ARG A 316 -4.26 41.10 -26.27
C ARG A 316 -5.13 39.85 -26.09
N ILE A 317 -6.43 40.02 -25.82
CA ILE A 317 -7.39 38.91 -25.79
C ILE A 317 -7.53 38.28 -27.18
N LEU A 318 -7.65 39.11 -28.23
CA LEU A 318 -7.76 38.67 -29.63
C LEU A 318 -6.47 38.01 -30.16
N LEU A 319 -5.30 38.36 -29.60
CA LEU A 319 -4.00 37.78 -29.97
C LEU A 319 -3.62 36.54 -29.14
N SER A 320 -4.37 36.21 -28.10
CA SER A 320 -4.09 35.07 -27.20
C SER A 320 -5.14 33.96 -27.30
N SER A 321 -6.09 34.09 -28.22
CA SER A 321 -7.09 33.09 -28.60
C SER A 321 -6.56 32.13 -29.64
#